data_AF-A0A922L1J9-F1
#
_entry.id   AF-A0A922L1J9-F1
#
_cell.length_a   1.000
_cell.length_b   1.000
_cell.length_c   1.000
_cell.angle_alpha   90.00
_cell.angle_beta   90.00
_cell.angle_gamma   90.00
#
_symmetry.space_group_name_H-M   'P 1'
#
loop_
_entity.id
_entity.type
_entity.pdbx_description
1 polymer ?
#
loop_
_entity_poly.entity_id
_entity_poly.type
_entity_poly.pdbx_seq_one_letter_code
_entity_poly.pdbx_strand_id
1 'polypeptide(L)'
;MGNLFGRSKSRAAKESKVSSTDRAILQIKQQRDKVKKYQKRLTAQINNEVELIRKLVQQGQKQKALLLLKKKKYTEKVLEKTDNELMTIENLIMDIEYKNVEQNVLKGIEVGNEALKKLNAVFSIEKIEALLEETEEGIEKQQEINELITGIKVENELPDDDEELNEELENILGQRENPIELPEVPGEDLPEIEKPEKIKAAANEKRERLLVEAQ
;
A
#
# COMPACT_ATOMS: atom_id res chain seq x y z
N MET A 1 67.58 -21.71 -11.70
CA MET A 1 66.92 -23.03 -11.68
C MET A 1 66.15 -23.14 -10.38
N GLY A 2 64.85 -23.42 -10.43
CA GLY A 2 64.13 -23.94 -9.27
C GLY A 2 63.02 -23.05 -8.71
N ASN A 3 61.82 -23.43 -9.13
CA ASN A 3 60.58 -23.47 -8.36
C ASN A 3 59.70 -22.21 -8.37
N LEU A 4 58.73 -22.11 -9.29
CA LEU A 4 57.51 -22.94 -9.49
C LEU A 4 56.32 -22.28 -8.81
N PHE A 5 55.62 -21.48 -9.62
CA PHE A 5 54.17 -21.50 -9.77
C PHE A 5 53.48 -22.62 -8.98
N GLY A 6 52.73 -22.27 -7.93
CA GLY A 6 51.89 -23.27 -7.27
C GLY A 6 51.38 -22.95 -5.86
N ARG A 7 50.64 -21.85 -5.67
CA ARG A 7 49.65 -21.64 -4.58
C ARG A 7 49.15 -20.19 -4.68
N SER A 8 47.88 -19.85 -4.79
CA SER A 8 46.63 -20.56 -4.56
C SER A 8 45.52 -19.87 -5.36
N LYS A 9 45.14 -20.45 -6.51
CA LYS A 9 43.89 -20.09 -7.21
C LYS A 9 42.67 -20.78 -6.57
N SER A 10 42.80 -21.30 -5.33
CA SER A 10 41.75 -21.94 -4.53
C SER A 10 41.00 -20.96 -3.60
N ARG A 11 41.14 -19.65 -3.82
CA ARG A 11 40.33 -18.61 -3.15
C ARG A 11 39.33 -17.95 -4.09
N ALA A 12 39.15 -18.49 -5.29
CA ALA A 12 38.03 -18.14 -6.15
C ALA A 12 36.79 -18.90 -5.64
N ALA A 13 35.77 -18.14 -5.28
CA ALA A 13 34.38 -18.58 -5.08
C ALA A 13 34.09 -19.46 -3.85
N LYS A 14 34.39 -18.97 -2.64
CA LYS A 14 33.32 -19.02 -1.63
C LYS A 14 32.33 -17.94 -2.06
N GLU A 15 31.24 -18.34 -2.71
CA GLU A 15 30.15 -17.43 -3.08
C GLU A 15 29.85 -16.56 -1.87
N SER A 16 30.19 -15.27 -2.00
CA SER A 16 29.94 -14.32 -0.93
C SER A 16 28.44 -14.32 -0.69
N LYS A 17 28.00 -14.63 0.53
CA LYS A 17 26.61 -14.49 1.01
C LYS A 17 26.04 -13.06 0.88
N VAL A 18 26.80 -12.16 0.26
CA VAL A 18 26.53 -10.75 0.07
C VAL A 18 26.29 -10.55 -1.42
N SER A 19 25.04 -10.25 -1.76
CA SER A 19 24.63 -9.94 -3.12
C SER A 19 25.42 -8.73 -3.66
N SER A 20 25.54 -8.61 -4.98
CA SER A 20 26.06 -7.38 -5.60
C SER A 20 25.25 -6.16 -5.16
N THR A 21 23.94 -6.33 -4.94
CA THR A 21 23.03 -5.30 -4.44
C THR A 21 23.39 -4.86 -3.02
N ASP A 22 23.69 -5.80 -2.12
CA ASP A 22 24.06 -5.49 -0.74
C ASP A 22 25.37 -4.70 -0.67
N ARG A 23 26.33 -5.02 -1.56
CA ARG A 23 27.58 -4.26 -1.69
C ARG A 23 27.33 -2.83 -2.17
N ALA A 24 26.42 -2.64 -3.12
CA ALA A 24 26.06 -1.31 -3.61
C ALA A 24 25.37 -0.48 -2.51
N ILE A 25 24.43 -1.08 -1.76
CA ILE A 25 23.77 -0.45 -0.61
C ILE A 25 24.80 -0.03 0.45
N LEU A 26 25.77 -0.90 0.75
CA LEU A 26 26.84 -0.59 1.69
C LEU A 26 27.68 0.60 1.21
N GLN A 27 28.05 0.66 -0.07
CA GLN A 27 28.81 1.77 -0.63
C GLN A 27 28.05 3.10 -0.53
N ILE A 28 26.76 3.10 -0.84
CA ILE A 28 25.91 4.29 -0.73
C ILE A 28 25.77 4.74 0.73
N LYS A 29 25.57 3.79 1.66
CA LYS A 29 25.52 4.08 3.11
C LYS A 29 26.85 4.63 3.63
N GLN A 30 27.99 4.11 3.16
CA GLN A 30 29.31 4.67 3.47
C GLN A 30 29.48 6.09 2.93
N GLN A 31 28.98 6.37 1.72
CA GLN A 31 29.04 7.71 1.15
C GLN A 31 28.17 8.69 1.96
N ARG A 32 26.96 8.30 2.34
CA ARG A 32 26.09 9.07 3.25
C ARG A 32 26.84 9.45 4.53
N ASP A 33 27.51 8.50 5.16
CA ASP A 33 28.22 8.74 6.42
C ASP A 33 29.42 9.67 6.24
N LYS A 34 30.11 9.61 5.09
CA LYS A 34 31.17 10.57 4.74
C LYS A 34 30.61 11.98 4.55
N VAL A 35 29.47 12.11 3.85
CA VAL A 35 28.79 13.40 3.65
C VAL A 35 28.32 13.97 4.98
N LYS A 36 27.71 13.17 5.87
CA LYS A 36 27.35 13.60 7.24
C LYS A 36 28.56 14.06 8.05
N LYS A 37 29.70 13.37 7.94
CA LYS A 37 30.95 13.82 8.61
C LYS A 37 31.45 15.15 8.05
N TYR A 38 31.34 15.35 6.74
CA TYR A 38 31.73 16.60 6.09
C TYR A 38 30.80 17.76 6.48
N GLN A 39 29.48 17.54 6.49
CA GLN A 39 28.48 18.48 7.00
C GLN A 39 28.83 18.95 8.42
N LYS A 40 29.08 18.03 9.36
CA LYS A 40 29.48 18.36 10.74
C LYS A 40 30.74 19.23 10.81
N ARG A 41 31.73 18.96 9.95
CA ARG A 41 32.97 19.77 9.86
C ARG A 41 32.67 21.19 9.37
N LEU A 42 31.83 21.33 8.35
CA LEU A 42 31.41 22.64 7.83
C LEU A 42 30.64 23.44 8.90
N THR A 43 29.70 22.81 9.61
CA THR A 43 28.97 23.46 10.71
C THR A 43 29.92 23.95 11.82
N ALA A 44 30.87 23.11 12.23
CA ALA A 44 31.88 23.49 13.21
C ALA A 44 32.76 24.66 12.72
N GLN A 45 33.15 24.65 11.44
CA GLN A 45 33.89 25.76 10.84
C GLN A 45 33.08 27.05 10.84
N ILE A 46 31.79 27.01 10.50
CA ILE A 46 30.91 28.19 10.53
C ILE A 46 30.82 28.76 11.95
N ASN A 47 30.64 27.90 12.96
CA ASN A 47 30.59 28.33 14.37
C ASN A 47 31.88 29.04 14.80
N ASN A 48 33.04 28.47 14.45
CA ASN A 48 34.33 29.09 14.73
C ASN A 48 34.51 30.44 14.02
N GLU A 49 34.08 30.53 12.75
CA GLU A 49 34.12 31.78 11.98
C GLU A 49 33.21 32.85 12.61
N VAL A 50 32.03 32.47 13.11
CA VAL A 50 31.11 33.38 13.82
C VAL A 50 31.74 33.92 15.10
N GLU A 51 32.39 33.09 15.90
CA GLU A 51 33.10 33.54 17.11
C GLU A 51 34.25 34.50 16.78
N LEU A 52 35.01 34.19 15.74
CA LEU A 52 36.11 35.04 15.29
C LEU A 52 35.60 36.39 14.77
N ILE A 53 34.49 36.40 14.02
CA ILE A 53 33.82 37.61 13.57
C ILE A 53 33.40 38.46 14.78
N ARG A 54 32.77 37.85 15.81
CA ARG A 54 32.38 38.56 17.04
C ARG A 54 33.58 39.23 17.71
N LYS A 55 34.70 38.52 17.85
CA LYS A 55 35.94 39.05 18.43
C LYS A 55 36.51 40.22 17.62
N LEU A 56 36.53 40.12 16.28
CA LEU A 56 37.05 41.18 15.42
C LEU A 56 36.16 42.44 15.40
N VAL A 57 34.85 42.26 15.54
CA VAL A 57 33.90 43.38 15.69
C VAL A 57 34.14 44.10 17.01
N GLN A 58 34.34 43.38 18.12
CA GLN A 58 34.69 43.97 19.41
C GLN A 58 36.02 44.73 19.39
N GLN A 59 37.00 44.25 18.59
CA GLN A 59 38.30 44.90 18.40
C GLN A 59 38.28 46.07 17.39
N GLY A 60 37.11 46.44 16.84
CA GLY A 60 36.97 47.52 15.87
C GLY A 60 37.55 47.22 14.47
N GLN A 61 37.99 45.98 14.19
CA GLN A 61 38.64 45.59 12.93
C GLN A 61 37.61 45.23 11.84
N LYS A 62 36.80 46.22 11.43
CA LYS A 62 35.66 46.05 10.52
C LYS A 62 36.00 45.41 9.17
N GLN A 63 37.14 45.77 8.57
CA GLN A 63 37.54 45.24 7.25
C GLN A 63 37.82 43.73 7.28
N LYS A 64 38.49 43.25 8.34
CA LYS A 64 38.77 41.81 8.52
C LYS A 64 37.51 41.03 8.86
N ALA A 65 36.61 41.61 9.67
CA ALA A 65 35.31 41.01 9.97
C ALA A 65 34.46 40.83 8.70
N LEU A 66 34.46 41.82 7.79
CA LEU A 66 33.75 41.76 6.52
C LEU A 66 34.28 40.65 5.59
N LEU A 67 35.60 40.46 5.54
CA LEU A 67 36.22 39.37 4.77
C LEU A 67 35.79 37.99 5.29
N LEU A 68 35.79 37.80 6.61
CA LEU A 68 35.34 36.54 7.21
C LEU A 68 33.84 36.31 7.02
N LEU A 69 33.02 37.35 7.05
CA LEU A 69 31.59 37.27 6.71
C LEU A 69 31.37 36.75 5.29
N LYS A 70 32.16 37.22 4.32
CA LYS A 70 32.12 36.70 2.94
C LYS A 70 32.50 35.22 2.87
N LYS A 71 33.54 34.82 3.62
CA LYS A 71 33.97 33.41 3.72
C LYS A 71 32.87 32.55 4.35
N LYS A 72 32.28 32.98 5.46
CA LYS A 72 31.15 32.31 6.12
C LYS A 72 30.00 32.07 5.14
N LYS A 73 29.59 33.10 4.40
CA LYS A 73 28.49 33.00 3.42
C LYS A 73 28.79 31.98 2.32
N TYR A 74 30.05 31.86 1.90
CA TYR A 74 30.45 30.81 0.96
C TYR A 74 30.35 29.41 1.59
N THR A 75 30.87 29.25 2.82
CA THR A 75 30.77 27.97 3.56
C THR A 75 29.31 27.56 3.78
N GLU A 76 28.41 28.50 4.06
CA GLU A 76 26.96 28.24 4.17
C GLU A 76 26.36 27.73 2.87
N LYS A 77 26.73 28.31 1.72
CA LYS A 77 26.29 27.79 0.41
C LYS A 77 26.81 26.38 0.14
N VAL A 78 28.04 26.07 0.58
CA VAL A 78 28.60 24.72 0.44
C VAL A 78 27.88 23.74 1.36
N LEU A 79 27.51 24.17 2.57
CA LEU A 79 26.71 23.38 3.50
C LEU A 79 25.33 23.06 2.90
N GLU A 80 24.64 24.05 2.35
CA GLU A 80 23.35 23.86 1.68
C GLU A 80 23.43 22.85 0.52
N LYS A 81 24.47 22.95 -0.32
CA LYS A 81 24.71 21.95 -1.37
C LYS A 81 24.95 20.55 -0.81
N THR A 82 25.73 20.45 0.28
CA THR A 82 26.02 19.19 0.96
C THR A 82 24.75 18.57 1.54
N ASP A 83 23.83 19.38 2.08
CA ASP A 83 22.55 18.94 2.60
C ASP A 83 21.64 18.39 1.48
N ASN A 84 21.62 19.06 0.32
CA ASN A 84 20.89 18.58 -0.86
C ASN A 84 21.47 17.25 -1.39
N GLU A 85 22.80 17.12 -1.43
CA GLU A 85 23.47 15.87 -1.79
C GLU A 85 23.13 14.76 -0.80
N LEU A 86 23.08 15.08 0.50
CA LEU A 86 22.71 14.13 1.54
C LEU A 86 21.27 13.63 1.36
N MET A 87 20.32 14.53 1.11
CA MET A 87 18.93 14.16 0.81
C MET A 87 18.85 13.25 -0.42
N THR A 88 19.60 13.57 -1.46
CA THR A 88 19.65 12.75 -2.69
C THR A 88 20.14 11.33 -2.39
N ILE A 89 21.17 11.18 -1.55
CA ILE A 89 21.69 9.87 -1.14
C ILE A 89 20.68 9.11 -0.27
N GLU A 90 19.99 9.79 0.65
CA GLU A 90 18.97 9.18 1.51
C GLU A 90 17.77 8.70 0.69
N ASN A 91 17.31 9.48 -0.29
CA ASN A 91 16.28 9.07 -1.25
C ASN A 91 16.70 7.84 -2.04
N LEU A 92 17.95 7.82 -2.57
CA LEU A 92 18.45 6.66 -3.30
C LEU A 92 18.47 5.38 -2.45
N ILE A 93 18.78 5.49 -1.15
CA ILE A 93 18.73 4.34 -0.24
C ILE A 93 17.29 3.84 -0.09
N MET A 94 16.33 4.75 0.12
CA MET A 94 14.91 4.39 0.25
C MET A 94 14.38 3.74 -1.04
N ASP A 95 14.75 4.27 -2.21
CA ASP A 95 14.36 3.72 -3.51
C ASP A 95 14.88 2.29 -3.68
N ILE A 96 16.14 2.02 -3.33
CA ILE A 96 16.70 0.67 -3.41
C ILE A 96 16.01 -0.28 -2.43
N GLU A 97 15.71 0.17 -1.22
CA GLU A 97 14.98 -0.62 -0.23
C GLU A 97 13.57 -0.96 -0.72
N TYR A 98 12.87 0.00 -1.34
CA TYR A 98 11.59 -0.24 -2.00
C TYR A 98 11.69 -1.23 -3.16
N LYS A 99 12.72 -1.11 -4.01
CA LYS A 99 12.96 -2.05 -5.12
C LYS A 99 13.26 -3.48 -4.65
N ASN A 100 13.92 -3.65 -3.51
CA ASN A 100 14.09 -4.98 -2.90
C ASN A 100 12.75 -5.59 -2.47
N VAL A 101 11.83 -4.79 -1.93
CA VAL A 101 10.47 -5.24 -1.60
C VAL A 101 9.72 -5.63 -2.87
N GLU A 102 9.76 -4.80 -3.91
CA GLU A 102 9.14 -5.06 -5.22
C GLU A 102 9.66 -6.37 -5.83
N GLN A 103 10.97 -6.64 -5.74
CA GLN A 103 11.56 -7.90 -6.17
C GLN A 103 10.97 -9.10 -5.42
N ASN A 104 10.73 -8.99 -4.11
CA ASN A 104 10.14 -10.07 -3.32
C ASN A 104 8.67 -10.30 -3.69
N VAL A 105 7.92 -9.24 -3.98
CA VAL A 105 6.54 -9.35 -4.49
C VAL A 105 6.51 -10.10 -5.82
N LEU A 106 7.40 -9.75 -6.75
CA LEU A 106 7.52 -10.44 -8.04
C LEU A 106 7.82 -11.93 -7.88
N LYS A 107 8.76 -12.30 -7.01
CA LYS A 107 9.04 -13.70 -6.67
C LYS A 107 7.81 -14.42 -6.09
N GLY A 108 7.02 -13.73 -5.26
CA GLY A 108 5.77 -14.27 -4.72
C GLY A 108 4.75 -14.54 -5.83
N ILE A 109 4.63 -13.65 -6.81
CA ILE A 109 3.77 -13.83 -7.99
C ILE A 109 4.25 -15.01 -8.84
N GLU A 110 5.56 -15.15 -9.05
CA GLU A 110 6.15 -16.30 -9.79
C GLU A 110 5.79 -17.63 -9.12
N VAL A 111 5.98 -17.74 -7.80
CA VAL A 111 5.60 -18.93 -7.03
C VAL A 111 4.10 -19.19 -7.09
N GLY A 112 3.27 -18.14 -6.98
CA GLY A 112 1.82 -18.24 -7.13
C GLY A 112 1.41 -18.75 -8.50
N ASN A 113 2.05 -18.26 -9.58
CA ASN A 113 1.80 -18.70 -10.95
C ASN A 113 2.23 -20.16 -11.15
N GLU A 114 3.37 -20.58 -10.61
CA GLU A 114 3.77 -21.99 -10.63
C GLU A 114 2.79 -22.90 -9.88
N ALA A 115 2.29 -22.46 -8.72
CA ALA A 115 1.28 -23.19 -7.96
C ALA A 115 -0.03 -23.31 -8.75
N LEU A 116 -0.49 -22.22 -9.38
CA LEU A 116 -1.66 -22.21 -10.25
C LEU A 116 -1.48 -23.14 -11.46
N LYS A 117 -0.30 -23.14 -12.11
CA LYS A 117 -0.01 -24.07 -13.20
C LYS A 117 -0.09 -25.53 -12.77
N LYS A 118 0.47 -25.87 -11.59
CA LYS A 118 0.38 -27.23 -11.03
C LYS A 118 -1.05 -27.60 -10.70
N LEU A 119 -1.82 -26.68 -10.10
CA LEU A 119 -3.22 -26.90 -9.78
C LEU A 119 -4.04 -27.14 -11.05
N ASN A 120 -3.90 -26.28 -12.06
CA ASN A 120 -4.57 -26.44 -13.36
C ASN A 120 -4.15 -27.73 -14.09
N ALA A 121 -2.92 -28.20 -13.89
CA ALA A 121 -2.48 -29.49 -14.43
C ALA A 121 -3.09 -30.71 -13.70
N VAL A 122 -3.45 -30.58 -12.42
CA VAL A 122 -4.13 -31.63 -11.64
C VAL A 122 -5.63 -31.65 -11.90
N PHE A 123 -6.23 -30.48 -12.17
CA PHE A 123 -7.58 -30.33 -12.72
C PHE A 123 -7.59 -30.46 -14.26
N SER A 124 -6.64 -31.23 -14.83
CA SER A 124 -6.49 -31.36 -16.28
C SER A 124 -7.84 -31.64 -16.94
N ILE A 125 -8.04 -30.97 -18.07
CA ILE A 125 -9.22 -31.02 -18.94
C ILE A 125 -9.77 -32.45 -19.08
N GLU A 126 -8.92 -33.47 -19.12
CA GLU A 126 -9.28 -34.90 -19.13
C GLU A 126 -10.22 -35.35 -17.99
N LYS A 127 -10.02 -34.87 -16.75
CA LYS A 127 -10.93 -35.17 -15.64
C LYS A 127 -12.24 -34.41 -15.74
N ILE A 128 -12.23 -33.23 -16.36
CA ILE A 128 -13.44 -32.44 -16.58
C ILE A 128 -14.24 -33.04 -17.74
N GLU A 129 -13.57 -33.48 -18.81
CA GLU A 129 -14.15 -34.20 -19.95
C GLU A 129 -14.74 -35.54 -19.51
N ALA A 130 -14.01 -36.36 -18.74
CA ALA A 130 -14.53 -37.63 -18.23
C ALA A 130 -15.75 -37.45 -17.32
N LEU A 131 -15.79 -36.40 -16.50
CA LEU A 131 -16.92 -36.11 -15.61
C LEU A 131 -18.12 -35.56 -16.39
N LEU A 132 -17.88 -34.79 -17.45
CA LEU A 132 -18.93 -34.37 -18.39
C LEU A 132 -19.51 -35.56 -19.17
N GLU A 133 -18.66 -36.46 -19.68
CA GLU A 133 -19.07 -37.68 -20.38
C GLU A 133 -19.87 -38.61 -19.45
N GLU A 134 -19.41 -38.82 -18.21
CA GLU A 134 -20.16 -39.60 -17.20
C GLU A 134 -21.51 -38.95 -16.84
N THR A 135 -21.56 -37.61 -16.81
CA THR A 135 -22.82 -36.88 -16.57
C THR A 135 -23.77 -36.99 -17.76
N GLU A 136 -23.25 -36.91 -18.99
CA GLU A 136 -24.03 -37.05 -20.22
C GLU A 136 -24.60 -38.48 -20.34
N GLU A 137 -23.79 -39.51 -20.13
CA GLU A 137 -24.28 -40.91 -20.05
C GLU A 137 -25.33 -41.12 -18.95
N GLY A 138 -25.18 -40.45 -17.80
CA GLY A 138 -26.14 -40.50 -16.70
C GLY A 138 -27.49 -39.87 -17.08
N ILE A 139 -27.46 -38.76 -17.81
CA ILE A 139 -28.66 -38.10 -18.34
C ILE A 139 -29.33 -38.96 -19.41
N GLU A 140 -28.56 -39.53 -20.34
CA GLU A 140 -29.08 -40.45 -21.36
C GLU A 140 -29.74 -41.68 -20.74
N LYS A 141 -29.10 -42.32 -19.74
CA LYS A 141 -29.72 -43.43 -19.00
C LYS A 141 -30.99 -43.01 -18.28
N GLN A 142 -31.02 -41.81 -17.69
CA GLN A 142 -32.23 -41.31 -17.04
C GLN A 142 -33.35 -41.05 -18.06
N GLN A 143 -33.00 -40.57 -19.26
CA GLN A 143 -33.95 -40.41 -20.36
C GLN A 143 -34.44 -41.77 -20.86
N GLU A 144 -33.57 -42.76 -21.05
CA GLU A 144 -33.94 -44.12 -21.42
C GLU A 144 -34.84 -44.77 -20.35
N ILE A 145 -34.52 -44.60 -19.06
CA ILE A 145 -35.38 -45.03 -17.95
C ILE A 145 -36.73 -44.32 -18.00
N ASN A 146 -36.76 -43.00 -18.25
CA ASN A 146 -38.00 -42.24 -18.36
C ASN A 146 -38.81 -42.68 -19.58
N GLU A 147 -38.18 -42.94 -20.73
CA GLU A 147 -38.82 -43.44 -21.94
C GLU A 147 -39.35 -44.86 -21.75
N LEU A 148 -38.61 -45.73 -21.03
CA LEU A 148 -39.09 -47.06 -20.66
C LEU A 148 -40.23 -46.99 -19.65
N ILE A 149 -40.16 -46.12 -18.63
CA ILE A 149 -41.24 -45.89 -17.67
C ILE A 149 -42.46 -45.27 -18.36
N THR A 150 -42.27 -44.36 -19.31
CA THR A 150 -43.36 -43.69 -20.04
C THR A 150 -43.93 -44.60 -21.13
N GLY A 151 -43.11 -45.44 -21.76
CA GLY A 151 -43.53 -46.50 -22.67
C GLY A 151 -44.22 -47.66 -21.96
N ILE A 152 -43.93 -47.88 -20.67
CA ILE A 152 -44.67 -48.77 -19.77
C ILE A 152 -45.91 -48.06 -19.18
N LYS A 153 -45.97 -46.73 -19.18
CA LYS A 153 -47.21 -45.96 -18.92
C LYS A 153 -48.11 -45.92 -20.17
N VAL A 154 -48.43 -47.09 -20.69
CA VAL A 154 -49.78 -47.30 -21.19
C VAL A 154 -50.55 -47.88 -20.01
N GLU A 155 -51.69 -47.28 -19.67
CA GLU A 155 -52.71 -47.83 -18.76
C GLU A 155 -52.68 -47.38 -17.28
N ASN A 156 -52.32 -46.13 -16.95
CA ASN A 156 -52.91 -45.48 -15.77
C ASN A 156 -53.05 -43.97 -16.01
N GLU A 157 -54.27 -43.60 -16.37
CA GLU A 157 -54.81 -42.25 -16.31
C GLU A 157 -54.58 -41.68 -14.89
N LEU A 158 -53.72 -40.67 -14.78
CA LEU A 158 -53.94 -39.63 -13.78
C LEU A 158 -54.69 -38.53 -14.53
N PRO A 159 -55.87 -38.10 -14.06
CA PRO A 159 -56.55 -36.97 -14.68
C PRO A 159 -55.63 -35.75 -14.61
N ASP A 160 -55.26 -35.22 -15.78
CA ASP A 160 -54.72 -33.88 -15.94
C ASP A 160 -55.83 -32.89 -15.57
N ASP A 161 -56.20 -32.78 -14.29
CA ASP A 161 -57.01 -31.64 -13.82
C ASP A 161 -56.09 -30.42 -13.69
N ASP A 162 -55.63 -29.96 -14.85
CA ASP A 162 -54.90 -28.69 -15.04
C ASP A 162 -55.70 -27.50 -14.46
N GLU A 163 -57.03 -27.63 -14.30
CA GLU A 163 -57.89 -26.64 -13.65
C GLU A 163 -57.61 -26.50 -12.14
N GLU A 164 -57.41 -27.59 -11.39
CA GLU A 164 -57.13 -27.53 -9.94
C GLU A 164 -55.71 -26.97 -9.68
N LEU A 165 -54.76 -27.32 -10.56
CA LEU A 165 -53.40 -26.76 -10.54
C LEU A 165 -53.36 -25.27 -10.91
N ASN A 166 -54.18 -24.85 -11.88
CA ASN A 166 -54.29 -23.43 -12.27
C ASN A 166 -54.93 -22.58 -11.17
N GLU A 167 -55.94 -23.10 -10.45
CA GLU A 167 -56.50 -22.41 -9.27
C GLU A 167 -55.46 -22.28 -8.14
N GLU A 168 -54.65 -23.31 -7.90
CA GLU A 168 -53.58 -23.24 -6.90
C GLU A 168 -52.49 -22.23 -7.30
N LEU A 169 -52.16 -22.14 -8.59
CA LEU A 169 -51.21 -21.17 -9.15
C LEU A 169 -51.74 -19.73 -9.06
N GLU A 170 -53.01 -19.49 -9.40
CA GLU A 170 -53.65 -18.17 -9.25
C GLU A 170 -53.71 -17.73 -7.78
N ASN A 171 -53.97 -18.64 -6.84
CA ASN A 171 -53.93 -18.34 -5.42
C ASN A 171 -52.52 -17.93 -4.93
N ILE A 172 -51.46 -18.57 -5.44
CA ILE A 172 -50.06 -18.23 -5.12
C ILE A 172 -49.66 -16.88 -5.72
N LEU A 173 -50.14 -16.55 -6.93
CA LEU A 173 -49.89 -15.26 -7.58
C LEU A 173 -50.72 -14.13 -6.95
N GLY A 174 -51.98 -14.36 -6.59
CA GLY A 174 -52.86 -13.40 -5.93
C GLY A 174 -52.42 -13.02 -4.52
N GLN A 175 -51.71 -13.90 -3.80
CA GLN A 175 -51.10 -13.56 -2.51
C GLN A 175 -49.97 -12.52 -2.61
N ARG A 176 -49.39 -12.30 -3.80
CA ARG A 176 -48.39 -11.24 -4.03
C ARG A 176 -48.99 -9.88 -4.40
N GLU A 177 -50.29 -9.82 -4.73
CA GLU A 177 -50.97 -8.61 -5.20
C GLU A 177 -51.93 -7.98 -4.18
N ASN A 178 -51.80 -8.28 -2.89
CA ASN A 178 -52.30 -7.34 -1.88
C ASN A 178 -51.36 -6.13 -1.90
N PRO A 179 -51.83 -4.92 -2.28
CA PRO A 179 -51.02 -3.73 -2.15
C PRO A 179 -50.69 -3.58 -0.67
N ILE A 180 -49.42 -3.65 -0.32
CA ILE A 180 -48.97 -3.20 0.98
C ILE A 180 -49.32 -1.71 1.01
N GLU A 181 -50.38 -1.33 1.72
CA GLU A 181 -50.59 0.06 2.12
C GLU A 181 -49.39 0.45 2.98
N LEU A 182 -48.39 1.04 2.33
CA LEU A 182 -47.25 1.64 3.00
C LEU A 182 -47.80 2.75 3.91
N PRO A 183 -47.56 2.71 5.23
CA PRO A 183 -48.00 3.77 6.10
C PRO A 183 -47.36 5.09 5.66
N GLU A 184 -48.16 6.15 5.54
CA GLU A 184 -47.67 7.50 5.23
C GLU A 184 -46.62 7.91 6.25
N VAL A 185 -45.45 8.30 5.75
CA VAL A 185 -44.35 8.80 6.58
C VAL A 185 -44.85 10.02 7.35
N PRO A 186 -44.78 10.05 8.69
CA PRO A 186 -45.14 11.24 9.45
C PRO A 186 -44.32 12.45 8.98
N GLY A 187 -44.99 13.44 8.41
CA GLY A 187 -44.42 14.73 8.04
C GLY A 187 -44.21 15.60 9.27
N GLU A 188 -43.27 15.20 10.13
CA GLU A 188 -42.82 16.01 11.25
C GLU A 188 -41.58 16.79 10.79
N ASP A 189 -41.72 18.12 10.73
CA ASP A 189 -40.62 19.04 10.46
C ASP A 189 -39.45 18.71 11.38
N LEU A 190 -38.32 18.34 10.78
CA LEU A 190 -37.07 18.11 11.49
C LEU A 190 -36.79 19.36 12.35
N PRO A 191 -36.59 19.21 13.67
CA PRO A 191 -36.32 20.35 14.53
C PRO A 191 -35.10 21.09 14.00
N GLU A 192 -35.29 22.37 13.69
CA GLU A 192 -34.22 23.29 13.35
C GLU A 192 -33.27 23.35 14.55
N ILE A 193 -32.16 22.62 14.46
CA ILE A 193 -31.10 22.68 15.47
C ILE A 193 -30.50 24.07 15.36
N GLU A 194 -31.02 24.98 16.19
CA GLU A 194 -30.45 26.29 16.45
C GLU A 194 -28.95 26.12 16.71
N LYS A 195 -28.14 26.73 15.85
CA LYS A 195 -26.71 26.91 16.09
C LYS A 195 -26.55 27.45 17.52
N PRO A 196 -25.76 26.81 18.41
CA PRO A 196 -25.59 27.33 19.76
C PRO A 196 -24.80 28.64 19.74
N GLU A 197 -25.51 29.78 19.67
CA GLU A 197 -24.95 31.12 19.86
C GLU A 197 -24.42 31.35 21.28
N LYS A 198 -24.67 30.43 22.21
CA LYS A 198 -24.25 30.56 23.62
C LYS A 198 -22.77 30.25 23.88
N ILE A 199 -21.98 29.84 22.88
CA ILE A 199 -20.52 29.68 23.04
C ILE A 199 -19.77 31.01 22.80
N LYS A 200 -20.38 32.00 22.11
CA LYS A 200 -19.71 33.29 21.85
C LYS A 200 -19.91 34.33 22.96
N ALA A 201 -21.01 34.26 23.70
CA ALA A 201 -21.28 35.20 24.80
C ALA A 201 -20.39 34.96 26.03
N ALA A 202 -20.14 33.71 26.41
CA ALA A 202 -19.28 33.37 27.55
C ALA A 202 -17.78 33.64 27.30
N ALA A 203 -17.34 33.71 26.04
CA ALA A 203 -15.97 34.04 25.67
C ALA A 203 -15.68 35.56 25.71
N ASN A 204 -16.67 36.41 25.42
CA ASN A 204 -16.50 37.86 25.48
C ASN A 204 -16.54 38.39 26.92
N GLU A 205 -17.42 37.87 27.78
CA GLU A 205 -17.54 38.34 29.16
C GLU A 205 -16.28 38.02 29.99
N LYS A 206 -15.62 36.89 29.70
CA LYS A 206 -14.35 36.50 30.33
C LYS A 206 -13.16 37.32 29.82
N ARG A 207 -13.26 37.88 28.61
CA ARG A 207 -12.22 38.71 27.98
C ARG A 207 -12.31 40.18 28.41
N GLU A 208 -13.51 40.71 28.69
CA GLU A 208 -13.68 42.05 29.26
C GLU A 208 -13.24 42.12 30.73
N ARG A 209 -13.55 41.11 31.55
CA ARG A 209 -13.10 41.09 32.96
C ARG A 209 -11.57 41.07 33.11
N LEU A 210 -10.86 40.40 32.21
CA LEU A 210 -9.39 40.37 32.21
C LEU A 210 -8.74 41.68 31.71
N LEU A 211 -9.48 42.53 30.99
CA LEU A 211 -8.97 43.84 30.53
C LEU A 211 -9.21 44.95 31.57
N VAL A 212 -10.22 44.82 32.43
CA VAL A 212 -10.50 45.78 33.52
C VAL A 212 -9.58 45.56 34.73
N GLU A 213 -9.08 44.34 34.96
CA GLU A 213 -8.07 44.07 36.00
C GLU A 213 -6.63 44.46 35.59
N ALA A 214 -6.42 44.88 34.33
CA ALA A 214 -5.11 45.23 33.80
C ALA A 214 -4.92 46.74 33.50
N GLN A 215 -5.82 47.60 34.00
CA GLN A 215 -5.68 49.06 34.05
C GLN A 215 -5.72 49.54 35.49
#